data_AF-A0A920EHT3-F1
#
_entry.id   AF-A0A920EHT3-F1
#
_cell.length_a   1.000
_cell.length_b   1.000
_cell.length_c   1.000
_cell.angle_alpha   90.00
_cell.angle_beta   90.00
_cell.angle_gamma   90.00
#
_symmetry.space_group_name_H-M   'P 1'
#
loop_
_entity.id
_entity.type
_entity.pdbx_description
1 polymer ?
#
loop_
_entity_poly.entity_id
_entity_poly.type
_entity_poly.pdbx_seq_one_letter_code
_entity_poly.pdbx_strand_id
1 'polypeptide(L)'
;MIADGLFIVKKIKNGLTMQNKKYPQNVTMSTLLSILLISSSLIASEAPIIQPGVPGQKGILISSEDASQIADSSFTQADVQFMKAMIPHHEQALVMSKMAPERTNNEEVLEIAGRIEKSQADEIEFMKSWLTERGAGIPSSAQDKHNHHDHKHHNMGAIDHSKMKGMATKSN
;
A
#
# COMPACT_ATOMS: atom_id res chain seq x y z
N MET A 1 100.81 -19.25 -19.72
CA MET A 1 99.48 -18.92 -20.29
C MET A 1 98.49 -19.16 -19.15
N ILE A 2 97.94 -18.17 -18.42
CA ILE A 2 97.32 -16.89 -18.84
C ILE A 2 96.16 -17.19 -19.82
N ALA A 3 94.88 -16.79 -19.68
CA ALA A 3 94.16 -15.88 -18.77
C ALA A 3 92.64 -16.24 -18.72
N ASP A 4 91.71 -15.60 -17.96
CA ASP A 4 91.67 -15.08 -16.57
C ASP A 4 90.23 -14.57 -16.23
N GLY A 5 89.85 -14.50 -14.95
CA GLY A 5 88.63 -13.81 -14.44
C GLY A 5 87.32 -14.63 -14.40
N LEU A 6 86.35 -14.37 -13.50
CA LEU A 6 86.33 -13.51 -12.30
C LEU A 6 85.41 -14.14 -11.23
N PHE A 7 85.78 -13.98 -9.95
CA PHE A 7 85.32 -14.82 -8.84
C PHE A 7 84.56 -13.98 -7.80
N ILE A 8 83.22 -14.08 -7.70
CA ILE A 8 82.47 -13.49 -6.57
C ILE A 8 82.33 -14.53 -5.47
N VAL A 9 83.19 -14.39 -4.46
CA VAL A 9 83.25 -15.27 -3.29
C VAL A 9 82.12 -14.95 -2.32
N LYS A 10 81.20 -15.90 -2.10
CA LYS A 10 80.46 -16.02 -0.84
C LYS A 10 80.73 -17.38 -0.20
N LYS A 11 81.74 -17.40 0.67
CA LYS A 11 82.30 -18.59 1.32
C LYS A 11 81.44 -19.02 2.50
N ILE A 12 80.59 -20.03 2.32
CA ILE A 12 80.09 -20.90 3.41
C ILE A 12 80.31 -22.35 2.98
N LYS A 13 80.69 -23.20 3.94
CA LYS A 13 81.26 -24.54 3.71
C LYS A 13 80.18 -25.62 3.51
N ASN A 14 80.51 -26.58 2.64
CA ASN A 14 80.12 -28.00 2.68
C ASN A 14 78.62 -28.36 2.69
N GLY A 15 78.13 -28.95 1.58
CA GLY A 15 76.90 -29.73 1.58
C GLY A 15 76.08 -29.55 0.30
N LEU A 16 76.08 -30.56 -0.57
CA LEU A 16 75.19 -30.59 -1.74
C LEU A 16 73.78 -30.97 -1.25
N THR A 17 72.85 -30.00 -1.17
CA THR A 17 71.43 -30.30 -0.88
C THR A 17 70.54 -29.80 -2.00
N MET A 18 70.02 -30.74 -2.79
CA MET A 18 68.91 -30.49 -3.73
C MET A 18 67.65 -30.15 -2.94
N GLN A 19 67.37 -28.86 -2.77
CA GLN A 19 66.12 -28.39 -2.17
C GLN A 19 64.97 -28.54 -3.17
N ASN A 20 64.27 -29.67 -3.09
CA ASN A 20 63.09 -29.94 -3.90
C ASN A 20 61.95 -28.98 -3.50
N LYS A 21 61.71 -27.95 -4.31
CA LYS A 21 60.74 -26.88 -4.05
C LYS A 21 59.30 -27.40 -4.16
N LYS A 22 58.80 -28.02 -3.08
CA LYS A 22 57.37 -28.35 -2.91
C LYS A 22 56.55 -27.05 -2.86
N TYR A 23 55.97 -26.67 -4.00
CA TYR A 23 54.84 -25.73 -4.00
C TYR A 23 53.65 -26.41 -3.32
N PRO A 24 53.03 -25.81 -2.28
CA PRO A 24 51.83 -26.37 -1.67
C PRO A 24 50.67 -26.29 -2.67
N GLN A 25 50.15 -27.45 -3.08
CA GLN A 25 49.03 -27.62 -4.05
C GLN A 25 47.67 -27.16 -3.49
N ASN A 26 47.64 -26.46 -2.36
CA ASN A 26 46.49 -26.35 -1.47
C ASN A 26 45.94 -24.91 -1.35
N VAL A 27 46.54 -23.94 -2.05
CA VAL A 27 46.25 -22.50 -1.86
C VAL A 27 45.37 -21.88 -2.95
N THR A 28 44.98 -22.65 -3.98
CA THR A 28 44.24 -22.16 -5.15
C THR A 28 42.71 -22.29 -5.04
N MET A 29 42.20 -23.28 -4.31
CA MET A 29 40.74 -23.56 -4.28
C MET A 29 39.96 -22.76 -3.23
N SER A 30 40.56 -22.42 -2.08
CA SER A 30 39.84 -21.72 -1.00
C SER A 30 39.60 -20.23 -1.31
N THR A 31 40.49 -19.59 -2.07
CA THR A 31 40.38 -18.16 -2.40
C THR A 31 39.36 -17.90 -3.52
N LEU A 32 39.27 -18.80 -4.51
CA LEU A 32 38.27 -18.72 -5.57
C LEU A 32 36.84 -18.91 -5.04
N LEU A 33 36.63 -19.82 -4.07
CA LEU A 33 35.31 -20.03 -3.46
C LEU A 33 34.82 -18.80 -2.70
N SER A 34 35.71 -18.06 -2.03
CA SER A 34 35.37 -16.83 -1.31
C SER A 34 34.93 -15.69 -2.24
N ILE A 35 35.55 -15.55 -3.42
CA ILE A 35 35.17 -14.52 -4.40
C ILE A 35 33.83 -14.86 -5.08
N LEU A 36 33.57 -16.15 -5.31
CA LEU A 36 32.31 -16.61 -5.90
C LEU A 36 31.12 -16.34 -4.97
N LEU A 37 31.28 -16.55 -3.66
CA LEU A 37 30.21 -16.33 -2.67
C LEU A 37 29.85 -14.86 -2.41
N ILE A 38 30.81 -13.93 -2.58
CA ILE A 38 30.54 -12.48 -2.42
C ILE A 38 29.78 -11.91 -3.63
N SER A 39 29.92 -12.53 -4.80
CA SER A 39 29.32 -12.04 -6.06
C SER A 39 27.83 -12.36 -6.21
N SER A 40 27.27 -13.28 -5.42
CA SER A 40 25.86 -13.72 -5.55
C SER A 40 24.84 -12.93 -4.72
N SER A 41 25.25 -11.89 -3.98
CA SER A 41 24.37 -11.15 -3.08
C SER A 41 23.63 -9.96 -3.70
N LEU A 42 23.88 -9.62 -4.97
CA LEU A 42 23.20 -8.52 -5.66
C LEU A 42 22.33 -9.06 -6.80
N ILE A 43 21.05 -9.31 -6.49
CA ILE A 43 19.81 -9.12 -7.26
C ILE A 43 18.72 -9.83 -6.43
N ALA A 44 18.23 -9.14 -5.40
CA ALA A 44 16.93 -9.46 -4.83
C ALA A 44 15.90 -8.62 -5.61
N SER A 45 15.01 -9.27 -6.35
CA SER A 45 13.92 -8.56 -7.03
C SER A 45 12.88 -8.19 -5.99
N GLU A 46 12.90 -6.95 -5.52
CA GLU A 46 11.90 -6.44 -4.59
C GLU A 46 10.51 -6.50 -5.25
N ALA A 47 9.53 -7.05 -4.53
CA ALA A 47 8.19 -7.25 -5.08
C ALA A 47 7.48 -5.89 -5.21
N PRO A 48 6.82 -5.60 -6.35
CA PRO A 48 6.16 -4.31 -6.55
C PRO A 48 5.00 -4.14 -5.58
N ILE A 49 5.08 -3.13 -4.70
CA ILE A 49 4.01 -2.78 -3.77
C ILE A 49 2.99 -1.92 -4.51
N ILE A 50 1.75 -2.41 -4.59
CA ILE A 50 0.65 -1.74 -5.29
C ILE A 50 -0.30 -1.14 -4.26
N GLN A 51 -0.49 0.17 -4.29
CA GLN A 51 -1.58 0.84 -3.57
C GLN A 51 -2.81 0.87 -4.48
N PRO A 52 -3.95 0.26 -4.09
CA PRO A 52 -5.19 0.35 -4.84
C PRO A 52 -5.69 1.80 -4.92
N GLY A 53 -6.14 2.22 -6.10
CA GLY A 53 -6.89 3.47 -6.27
C GLY A 53 -8.35 3.30 -5.83
N VAL A 54 -9.13 4.39 -5.92
CA VAL A 54 -10.59 4.32 -5.76
C VAL A 54 -11.23 3.41 -6.83
N PRO A 55 -12.44 2.85 -6.60
CA PRO A 55 -13.08 1.95 -7.56
C PRO A 55 -13.11 2.51 -8.99
N GLY A 56 -12.57 1.73 -9.94
CA GLY A 56 -12.46 2.11 -11.35
C GLY A 56 -11.16 2.84 -11.74
N GLN A 57 -10.30 3.22 -10.78
CA GLN A 57 -8.95 3.74 -11.07
C GLN A 57 -7.89 2.64 -11.02
N LYS A 58 -6.80 2.81 -11.77
CA LYS A 58 -5.64 1.92 -11.68
C LYS A 58 -4.89 2.15 -10.38
N GLY A 59 -4.40 1.08 -9.76
CA GLY A 59 -3.47 1.19 -8.63
C GLY A 59 -2.14 1.84 -9.04
N ILE A 60 -1.48 2.46 -8.07
CA ILE A 60 -0.15 3.06 -8.22
C ILE A 60 0.90 2.14 -7.59
N LEU A 61 2.15 2.24 -8.06
CA LEU A 61 3.29 1.63 -7.40
C LEU A 61 3.86 2.60 -6.37
N ILE A 62 4.16 2.10 -5.17
CA ILE A 62 4.80 2.87 -4.09
C ILE A 62 6.13 2.21 -3.71
N SER A 63 7.06 2.97 -3.12
CA SER A 63 8.31 2.38 -2.61
C SER A 63 8.08 1.61 -1.31
N SER A 64 9.01 0.75 -0.92
CA SER A 64 8.98 0.06 0.38
C SER A 64 9.12 1.01 1.56
N GLU A 65 9.82 2.14 1.39
CA GLU A 65 9.88 3.23 2.36
C GLU A 65 8.50 3.90 2.53
N ASP A 66 7.85 4.31 1.43
CA ASP A 66 6.50 4.91 1.48
C ASP A 66 5.47 3.93 2.08
N ALA A 67 5.56 2.65 1.70
CA ALA A 67 4.68 1.61 2.23
C ALA A 67 4.87 1.39 3.74
N SER A 68 6.11 1.47 4.23
CA SER A 68 6.42 1.38 5.67
C SER A 68 5.89 2.59 6.42
N GLN A 69 6.09 3.81 5.91
CA GLN A 69 5.54 5.03 6.51
C GLN A 69 4.00 5.03 6.56
N ILE A 70 3.33 4.48 5.55
CA ILE A 70 1.87 4.28 5.57
C ILE A 70 1.48 3.25 6.64
N ALA A 71 2.20 2.13 6.75
CA ALA A 71 1.94 1.08 7.72
C ALA A 71 2.19 1.52 9.18
N ASP A 72 3.17 2.39 9.41
CA ASP A 72 3.47 2.97 10.72
C ASP A 72 2.48 4.08 11.13
N SER A 73 1.72 4.63 10.17
CA SER A 73 0.71 5.64 10.46
C SER A 73 -0.52 5.02 11.15
N SER A 74 -0.95 5.58 12.29
CA SER A 74 -2.13 5.06 13.01
C SER A 74 -3.46 5.37 12.32
N PHE A 75 -3.45 6.28 11.33
CA PHE A 75 -4.55 6.60 10.43
C PHE A 75 -4.04 7.48 9.28
N THR A 76 -4.77 7.50 8.17
CA THR A 76 -4.51 8.36 7.01
C THR A 76 -5.53 9.49 6.89
N GLN A 77 -5.24 10.49 6.07
CA GLN A 77 -6.23 11.52 5.72
C GLN A 77 -7.43 10.96 4.93
N ALA A 78 -7.28 9.80 4.26
CA ALA A 78 -8.40 9.14 3.60
C ALA A 78 -9.41 8.61 4.66
N ASP A 79 -8.92 8.06 5.77
CA ASP A 79 -9.76 7.59 6.87
C ASP A 79 -10.55 8.74 7.51
N VAL A 80 -9.90 9.90 7.72
CA VAL A 80 -10.58 11.12 8.21
C VAL A 80 -11.72 11.53 7.28
N GLN A 81 -11.51 11.52 5.95
CA GLN A 81 -12.56 11.87 5.00
C GLN A 81 -13.65 10.80 4.94
N PHE A 82 -13.30 9.51 5.07
CA PHE A 82 -14.25 8.41 5.14
C PHE A 82 -15.17 8.54 6.36
N MET A 83 -14.63 8.70 7.57
CA MET A 83 -15.43 8.91 8.78
C MET A 83 -16.36 10.13 8.64
N LYS A 84 -15.86 11.24 8.10
CA LYS A 84 -16.65 12.46 7.87
C LYS A 84 -17.78 12.26 6.86
N ALA A 85 -17.56 11.47 5.81
CA ALA A 85 -18.55 11.18 4.79
C ALA A 85 -19.59 10.13 5.25
N MET A 86 -19.20 9.20 6.12
CA MET A 86 -20.08 8.13 6.60
C MET A 86 -21.04 8.60 7.70
N ILE A 87 -20.68 9.55 8.56
CA ILE A 87 -21.61 10.13 9.56
C ILE A 87 -22.97 10.54 8.94
N PRO A 88 -23.05 11.42 7.92
CA PRO A 88 -24.33 11.81 7.32
C PRO A 88 -25.00 10.70 6.51
N HIS A 89 -24.23 9.74 5.99
CA HIS A 89 -24.78 8.55 5.31
C HIS A 89 -25.52 7.63 6.31
N HIS A 90 -24.94 7.42 7.49
CA HIS A 90 -25.55 6.70 8.60
C HIS A 90 -26.75 7.47 9.17
N GLU A 91 -26.69 8.80 9.29
CA GLU A 91 -27.84 9.63 9.69
C GLU A 91 -29.03 9.43 8.75
N GLN A 92 -28.80 9.34 7.44
CA GLN A 92 -29.85 9.02 6.47
C GLN A 92 -30.44 7.62 6.68
N ALA A 93 -29.61 6.61 6.99
CA ALA A 93 -30.09 5.27 7.31
C ALA A 93 -30.98 5.25 8.56
N LEU A 94 -30.63 6.01 9.61
CA LEU A 94 -31.47 6.17 10.80
C LEU A 94 -32.83 6.78 10.47
N VAL A 95 -32.88 7.81 9.63
CA VAL A 95 -34.14 8.40 9.16
C VAL A 95 -34.99 7.37 8.42
N MET A 96 -34.38 6.54 7.56
CA MET A 96 -35.09 5.47 6.85
C MET A 96 -35.65 4.39 7.79
N SER A 97 -34.85 3.89 8.74
CA SER A 97 -35.31 2.88 9.72
C SER A 97 -36.50 3.37 10.54
N LYS A 98 -36.44 4.62 11.05
CA LYS A 98 -37.50 5.21 11.88
C LYS A 98 -38.85 5.35 11.16
N MET A 99 -38.85 5.41 9.83
CA MET A 99 -40.07 5.45 9.02
C MET A 99 -40.67 4.07 8.72
N ALA A 100 -40.00 2.96 9.06
CA ALA A 100 -40.48 1.61 8.74
C ALA A 100 -41.77 1.22 9.47
N PRO A 101 -41.94 1.47 10.80
CA PRO A 101 -43.17 1.11 11.53
C PRO A 101 -44.44 1.81 11.02
N GLU A 102 -44.29 2.97 10.37
CA GLU A 102 -45.41 3.72 9.78
C GLU A 102 -45.80 3.23 8.37
N ARG A 103 -44.96 2.41 7.74
CA ARG A 103 -45.06 2.07 6.31
C ARG A 103 -45.14 0.59 6.00
N THR A 104 -44.87 -0.27 6.98
CA THR A 104 -45.03 -1.72 6.83
C THR A 104 -45.38 -2.38 8.16
N ASN A 105 -46.11 -3.49 8.07
CA ASN A 105 -46.37 -4.42 9.17
C ASN A 105 -45.63 -5.75 8.98
N ASN A 106 -44.72 -5.85 8.02
CA ASN A 106 -43.87 -7.03 7.83
C ASN A 106 -42.81 -7.11 8.94
N GLU A 107 -42.93 -8.12 9.80
CA GLU A 107 -42.09 -8.32 10.98
C GLU A 107 -40.58 -8.43 10.66
N GLU A 108 -40.21 -9.08 9.55
CA GLU A 108 -38.81 -9.22 9.12
C GLU A 108 -38.20 -7.84 8.75
N VAL A 109 -38.98 -7.01 8.04
CA VAL A 109 -38.55 -5.65 7.68
C VAL A 109 -38.42 -4.75 8.91
N LEU A 110 -39.32 -4.93 9.91
CA LEU A 110 -39.27 -4.19 11.17
C LEU A 110 -38.07 -4.63 12.04
N GLU A 111 -37.75 -5.93 12.08
CA GLU A 111 -36.54 -6.42 12.77
C GLU A 111 -35.27 -5.84 12.13
N ILE A 112 -35.18 -5.88 10.80
CA ILE A 112 -34.05 -5.31 10.05
C ILE A 112 -33.93 -3.81 10.32
N ALA A 113 -35.04 -3.07 10.28
CA ALA A 113 -35.04 -1.63 10.54
C ALA A 113 -34.52 -1.29 11.95
N GLY A 114 -35.00 -2.01 12.98
CA GLY A 114 -34.54 -1.83 14.37
C GLY A 114 -33.07 -2.21 14.59
N ARG A 115 -32.58 -3.25 13.89
CA ARG A 115 -31.15 -3.63 13.92
C ARG A 115 -30.27 -2.57 13.27
N ILE A 116 -30.69 -2.04 12.12
CA ILE A 116 -30.01 -0.92 11.45
C ILE A 116 -30.03 0.33 12.34
N GLU A 117 -31.17 0.67 12.96
CA GLU A 117 -31.24 1.85 13.84
C GLU A 117 -30.21 1.78 14.97
N LYS A 118 -30.09 0.62 15.61
CA LYS A 118 -29.11 0.43 16.68
C LYS A 118 -27.66 0.48 16.16
N SER A 119 -27.32 -0.31 15.14
CA SER A 119 -25.92 -0.40 14.69
C SER A 119 -25.41 0.91 14.11
N GLN A 120 -26.22 1.60 13.29
CA GLN A 120 -25.83 2.88 12.68
C GLN A 120 -25.66 3.98 13.73
N ALA A 121 -26.44 3.97 14.82
CA ALA A 121 -26.28 4.92 15.92
C ALA A 121 -24.97 4.69 16.70
N ASP A 122 -24.66 3.43 17.03
CA ASP A 122 -23.41 3.04 17.69
C ASP A 122 -22.18 3.40 16.81
N GLU A 123 -22.27 3.16 15.49
CA GLU A 123 -21.22 3.51 14.52
C GLU A 123 -21.03 5.02 14.36
N ILE A 124 -22.09 5.84 14.40
CA ILE A 124 -21.98 7.31 14.38
C ILE A 124 -21.19 7.82 15.58
N GLU A 125 -21.49 7.34 16.79
CA GLU A 125 -20.78 7.78 18.00
C GLU A 125 -19.33 7.30 18.04
N PHE A 126 -19.05 6.10 17.51
CA PHE A 126 -17.67 5.66 17.25
C PHE A 126 -16.92 6.62 16.30
N MET A 127 -17.50 6.95 15.15
CA MET A 127 -16.86 7.86 14.17
C MET A 127 -16.62 9.26 14.74
N LYS A 128 -17.59 9.82 15.48
CA LYS A 128 -17.46 11.12 16.16
C LYS A 128 -16.34 11.10 17.19
N SER A 129 -16.28 10.05 18.01
CA SER A 129 -15.24 9.89 19.05
C SER A 129 -13.87 9.77 18.41
N TRP A 130 -13.73 8.89 17.41
CA TRP A 130 -12.49 8.67 16.65
C TRP A 130 -11.95 9.96 16.00
N LEU A 131 -12.84 10.78 15.41
CA LEU A 131 -12.49 12.08 14.84
C LEU A 131 -12.08 13.11 15.91
N THR A 132 -12.72 13.08 17.07
CA THR A 132 -12.45 14.01 18.19
C THR A 132 -11.09 13.72 18.83
N GLU A 133 -10.79 12.46 19.12
CA GLU A 133 -9.48 11.99 19.62
C GLU A 133 -8.31 12.44 18.74
N ARG A 134 -8.54 12.54 17.42
CA ARG A 134 -7.53 12.88 16.40
C ARG A 134 -7.55 14.36 16.02
N GLY A 135 -8.34 15.19 16.70
CA GLY A 135 -8.48 16.63 16.42
C GLY A 135 -9.04 16.94 15.02
N ALA A 136 -9.63 15.96 14.34
CA ALA A 136 -10.03 16.07 12.94
C ALA A 136 -11.32 16.89 12.72
N GLY A 137 -12.08 17.14 13.78
CA GLY A 137 -13.35 17.87 13.76
C GLY A 137 -14.51 17.04 13.22
N ILE A 138 -15.65 17.08 13.92
CA ILE A 138 -16.89 16.42 13.51
C ILE A 138 -17.57 17.29 12.43
N PRO A 139 -18.08 16.71 11.33
CA PRO A 139 -18.87 17.47 10.36
C PRO A 139 -20.21 17.87 10.98
N SER A 140 -20.67 19.11 10.75
CA SER A 140 -22.03 19.50 11.14
C SER A 140 -23.03 18.55 10.48
N SER A 141 -23.95 18.01 11.28
CA SER A 141 -25.01 17.09 10.83
C SER A 141 -25.74 17.64 9.60
N ALA A 142 -26.13 16.76 8.67
CA ALA A 142 -26.64 17.16 7.37
C ALA A 142 -27.93 18.00 7.43
N GLN A 143 -28.60 18.01 8.59
CA GLN A 143 -29.83 18.78 8.83
C GLN A 143 -29.67 20.29 8.70
N ASP A 144 -28.46 20.84 8.88
CA ASP A 144 -28.20 22.31 8.89
C ASP A 144 -28.00 22.93 7.49
N LYS A 145 -28.18 22.15 6.41
CA LYS A 145 -27.94 22.63 5.02
C LYS A 145 -29.09 22.41 4.03
N HIS A 146 -30.30 22.17 4.51
CA HIS A 146 -31.51 22.27 3.69
C HIS A 146 -31.99 23.74 3.52
N ASN A 147 -31.09 24.63 3.10
CA ASN A 147 -31.53 25.87 2.46
C ASN A 147 -32.19 25.48 1.13
N HIS A 148 -33.48 25.78 1.00
CA HIS A 148 -34.29 25.49 -0.18
C HIS A 148 -33.63 26.08 -1.44
N HIS A 149 -33.01 25.22 -2.26
CA HIS A 149 -32.66 25.59 -3.62
C HIS A 149 -33.93 25.62 -4.47
N ASP A 150 -34.35 26.84 -4.79
CA ASP A 150 -35.48 27.17 -5.65
C ASP A 150 -35.46 26.33 -6.94
N HIS A 151 -36.45 25.44 -7.11
CA HIS A 151 -36.57 24.54 -8.25
C HIS A 151 -37.06 25.27 -9.50
N LYS A 152 -36.22 26.15 -10.02
CA LYS A 152 -36.45 26.79 -11.32
C LYS A 152 -36.39 25.72 -12.41
N HIS A 153 -37.55 25.37 -12.96
CA HIS A 153 -37.73 24.28 -13.92
C HIS A 153 -36.78 24.41 -15.13
N HIS A 154 -35.73 23.58 -15.17
CA HIS A 154 -34.90 23.42 -16.35
C HIS A 154 -35.57 22.46 -17.33
N ASN A 155 -36.00 22.99 -18.46
CA ASN A 155 -36.52 22.24 -19.60
C ASN A 155 -35.43 21.30 -20.15
N MET A 156 -35.48 20.02 -19.79
CA MET A 156 -34.55 19.01 -20.29
C MET A 156 -34.93 18.63 -21.72
N GLY A 157 -34.36 19.35 -22.69
CA GLY A 157 -34.34 18.90 -24.08
C GLY A 157 -33.70 17.50 -24.17
N ALA A 158 -34.25 16.64 -25.03
CA ALA A 158 -33.91 15.22 -25.09
C ALA A 158 -32.38 15.00 -25.20
N ILE A 159 -31.79 14.45 -24.14
CA ILE A 159 -30.37 14.08 -24.13
C ILE A 159 -30.21 12.79 -24.92
N ASP A 160 -29.57 12.90 -26.07
CA ASP A 160 -29.18 11.78 -26.94
C ASP A 160 -28.23 10.84 -26.19
N HIS A 161 -28.79 9.74 -25.67
CA HIS A 161 -28.07 8.72 -24.91
C HIS A 161 -27.00 7.97 -25.74
N SER A 162 -26.99 8.09 -27.07
CA SER A 162 -26.01 7.39 -27.93
C SER A 162 -24.55 7.84 -27.68
N LYS A 163 -24.35 9.01 -27.08
CA LYS A 163 -23.02 9.56 -26.77
C LYS A 163 -22.43 9.06 -25.45
N MET A 164 -23.19 8.33 -24.63
CA MET A 164 -22.70 7.76 -23.36
C MET A 164 -22.02 6.40 -23.59
N LYS A 165 -20.88 6.43 -24.28
CA LYS A 165 -20.06 5.25 -24.61
C LYS A 165 -19.65 4.49 -23.34
N GLY A 166 -20.22 3.32 -23.13
CA GLY A 166 -19.93 2.44 -21.99
C GLY A 166 -21.17 1.95 -21.22
N MET A 167 -22.34 2.58 -21.40
CA MET A 167 -23.59 2.10 -20.81
C MET A 167 -24.40 1.28 -21.81
N ALA A 168 -24.35 -0.04 -21.68
CA ALA A 168 -25.33 -1.03 -22.18
C ALA A 168 -25.99 -0.78 -23.57
N THR A 169 -25.25 -0.27 -24.55
CA THR A 169 -25.69 -0.25 -25.95
C THR A 169 -25.65 -1.67 -26.51
N LYS A 170 -26.75 -2.18 -27.09
CA LYS A 170 -26.78 -3.50 -27.73
C LYS A 170 -25.69 -3.60 -28.79
N SER A 171 -24.97 -4.72 -28.82
CA SER A 171 -24.20 -5.10 -30.00
C SER A 171 -25.18 -5.44 -31.13
N ASN A 172 -24.95 -4.86 -32.31
CA ASN A 172 -25.32 -5.52 -33.56
C ASN A 172 -24.35 -6.69 -33.83
#